data_AF-A0AAD7RE42-F1
#
_entry.id   AF-A0AAD7RE42-F1
#
_cell.length_a   1.000
_cell.length_b   1.000
_cell.length_c   1.000
_cell.angle_alpha   90.00
_cell.angle_beta   90.00
_cell.angle_gamma   90.00
#
_symmetry.space_group_name_H-M   'P 1'
#
loop_
_entity.id
_entity.type
_entity.pdbx_description
1 polymer ?
#
loop_
_entity_poly.entity_id
_entity_poly.type
_entity_poly.pdbx_seq_one_letter_code
_entity_poly.pdbx_strand_id
1 'polypeptide(L)'
;AKEKYEKALDELSKCTPQYMEHMEQVFDLCQQLEEKRLSFLKEVLLDIKRHLNLTENQSYVTVYRELERTINAASAQEDLKWFSNNHGPGMHMNWPQFEEYNPDVAHAAVPKREKVKKPNEGISAVGEHVVAQAGDRGSVSSYDKNQAYSTEWSDDEQPASNSGNETNGGANPFEEESGSGGKGVRVRALYDYDGQEQDELSFKAGDELTKLEDEDEQGWCKGRLDSGRLGLYPANYVEPI
;
A
#
# COMPACT_ATOMS: atom_id res chain seq x y z
N ALA A 1 -45.91 -27.72 -53.15
CA ALA A 1 -44.92 -27.60 -52.06
C ALA A 1 -43.69 -26.81 -52.53
N LYS A 2 -43.01 -27.27 -53.59
CA LYS A 2 -41.85 -26.59 -54.21
C LYS A 2 -42.07 -25.11 -54.52
N GLU A 3 -43.16 -24.79 -55.22
CA GLU A 3 -43.48 -23.41 -55.62
C GLU A 3 -43.74 -22.46 -54.43
N LYS A 4 -44.34 -22.97 -53.34
CA LYS A 4 -44.52 -22.19 -52.10
C LYS A 4 -43.18 -21.91 -51.41
N TYR A 5 -42.26 -22.86 -51.46
CA TYR A 5 -40.91 -22.72 -50.91
C TYR A 5 -40.08 -21.71 -51.74
N GLU A 6 -40.13 -21.80 -53.06
CA GLU A 6 -39.47 -20.83 -53.96
C GLU A 6 -40.00 -19.42 -53.74
N LYS A 7 -41.32 -19.26 -53.58
CA LYS A 7 -41.92 -17.96 -53.25
C LYS A 7 -41.43 -17.40 -51.91
N ALA A 8 -41.31 -18.24 -50.88
CA ALA A 8 -40.80 -17.83 -49.57
C ALA A 8 -39.31 -17.41 -49.64
N LEU A 9 -38.49 -18.11 -50.43
CA LEU A 9 -37.10 -17.71 -50.68
C LEU A 9 -37.00 -16.37 -51.41
N ASP A 10 -37.87 -16.14 -52.40
CA ASP A 10 -37.88 -14.90 -53.17
C ASP A 10 -38.32 -13.69 -52.30
N GLU A 11 -39.27 -13.90 -51.38
CA GLU A 11 -39.65 -12.92 -50.36
C GLU A 11 -38.51 -12.64 -49.37
N LEU A 12 -37.80 -13.68 -48.91
CA LEU A 12 -36.63 -13.54 -48.04
C LEU A 12 -35.49 -12.77 -48.73
N SER A 13 -35.19 -13.11 -49.98
CA SER A 13 -34.16 -12.41 -50.75
C SER A 13 -34.49 -10.93 -50.96
N LYS A 14 -35.78 -10.57 -51.06
CA LYS A 14 -36.21 -9.18 -51.18
C LYS A 14 -36.06 -8.40 -49.88
N CYS A 15 -36.29 -9.02 -48.71
CA CYS A 15 -36.15 -8.33 -47.42
C CYS A 15 -34.71 -8.36 -46.85
N THR A 16 -33.84 -9.24 -47.36
CA THR A 16 -32.45 -9.38 -46.89
C THR A 16 -31.64 -8.08 -46.94
N PRO A 17 -31.64 -7.28 -48.03
CA PRO A 17 -30.86 -6.04 -48.08
C PRO A 17 -31.28 -5.03 -47.00
N GLN A 18 -32.59 -4.88 -46.79
CA GLN A 18 -33.11 -3.96 -45.78
C GLN A 18 -32.85 -4.49 -44.37
N TYR A 19 -32.93 -5.82 -44.15
CA TYR A 19 -32.49 -6.41 -42.90
C TYR A 19 -31.01 -6.12 -42.62
N MET A 20 -30.13 -6.31 -43.61
CA MET A 20 -28.70 -6.06 -43.46
C MET A 20 -28.42 -4.58 -43.13
N GLU A 21 -29.07 -3.65 -43.82
CA GLU A 21 -28.91 -2.22 -43.55
C GLU A 21 -29.28 -1.87 -42.10
N HIS A 22 -30.40 -2.39 -41.59
CA HIS A 22 -30.81 -2.16 -40.21
C HIS A 22 -29.87 -2.81 -39.19
N MET A 23 -29.35 -4.00 -39.48
CA MET A 23 -28.36 -4.67 -38.64
C MET A 23 -27.02 -3.91 -38.63
N GLU A 24 -26.61 -3.38 -39.78
CA GLU A 24 -25.40 -2.56 -39.92
C GLU A 24 -25.52 -1.26 -39.12
N GLN A 25 -26.68 -0.60 -39.13
CA GLN A 25 -26.91 0.60 -38.30
C GLN A 25 -26.73 0.33 -36.80
N VAL A 26 -27.23 -0.80 -36.30
CA VAL A 26 -27.06 -1.18 -34.89
C VAL A 26 -25.60 -1.57 -34.61
N PHE A 27 -24.97 -2.27 -35.55
CA PHE A 27 -23.55 -2.64 -35.44
C PHE A 27 -22.65 -1.40 -35.38
N ASP A 28 -22.87 -0.42 -36.26
CA ASP A 28 -22.11 0.84 -36.28
C ASP A 28 -22.28 1.63 -34.98
N LEU A 29 -23.46 1.60 -34.37
CA LEU A 29 -23.68 2.21 -33.07
C LEU A 29 -22.83 1.51 -31.99
N CYS A 30 -22.78 0.18 -31.99
CA CYS A 30 -21.91 -0.57 -31.08
C CYS A 30 -20.43 -0.25 -31.33
N GLN A 31 -20.01 -0.15 -32.60
CA GLN A 31 -18.64 0.22 -32.97
C GLN A 31 -18.27 1.62 -32.43
N GLN A 32 -19.17 2.59 -32.50
CA GLN A 32 -18.94 3.93 -31.95
C GLN A 32 -18.82 3.93 -30.42
N LEU A 33 -19.56 3.06 -29.72
CA LEU A 33 -19.42 2.90 -28.28
C LEU A 33 -18.07 2.28 -27.92
N GLU A 34 -17.66 1.24 -28.65
CA GLU A 34 -16.37 0.60 -28.43
C GLU A 34 -15.21 1.53 -28.79
N GLU A 35 -15.32 2.33 -29.84
CA GLU A 35 -14.30 3.33 -30.20
C GLU A 35 -14.07 4.33 -29.06
N LYS A 36 -15.13 4.79 -28.40
CA LYS A 36 -15.02 5.67 -27.22
C LYS A 36 -14.30 4.96 -26.07
N ARG A 37 -14.66 3.69 -25.80
CA ARG A 37 -14.02 2.89 -24.74
C ARG A 37 -12.53 2.69 -25.02
N LEU A 38 -12.16 2.34 -26.25
CA LEU A 38 -10.78 2.12 -26.66
C LEU A 38 -9.96 3.42 -26.60
N SER A 39 -10.55 4.53 -27.03
CA SER A 39 -9.91 5.85 -26.96
C SER A 39 -9.66 6.26 -25.51
N PHE A 40 -10.68 6.11 -24.65
CA PHE A 40 -10.55 6.35 -23.22
C PHE A 40 -9.47 5.47 -22.58
N LEU A 41 -9.48 4.16 -22.87
CA LEU A 41 -8.48 3.23 -22.34
C LEU A 41 -7.06 3.65 -22.75
N LYS A 42 -6.88 4.08 -24.00
CA LYS A 42 -5.59 4.59 -24.47
C LYS A 42 -5.15 5.84 -23.70
N GLU A 43 -6.05 6.79 -23.47
CA GLU A 43 -5.75 7.98 -22.67
C GLU A 43 -5.35 7.62 -21.24
N VAL A 44 -6.10 6.73 -20.59
CA VAL A 44 -5.80 6.24 -19.24
C VAL A 44 -4.43 5.57 -19.18
N LEU A 45 -4.09 4.72 -20.15
CA LEU A 45 -2.78 4.06 -20.19
C LEU A 45 -1.64 5.08 -20.37
N LEU A 46 -1.84 6.13 -21.16
CA LEU A 46 -0.86 7.21 -21.31
C LEU A 46 -0.72 8.02 -20.02
N ASP A 47 -1.82 8.28 -19.32
CA ASP A 47 -1.80 8.95 -18.01
C ASP A 47 -1.07 8.09 -16.97
N ILE A 48 -1.36 6.78 -16.90
CA ILE A 48 -0.63 5.85 -16.02
C ILE A 48 0.87 5.91 -16.34
N LYS A 49 1.26 5.81 -17.62
CA LYS A 49 2.68 5.94 -18.03
C LYS A 49 3.28 7.25 -17.56
N ARG A 50 2.55 8.38 -17.67
CA ARG A 50 3.03 9.69 -17.23
C ARG A 50 3.24 9.72 -15.72
N HIS A 51 2.30 9.18 -14.95
CA HIS A 51 2.37 9.17 -13.49
C HIS A 51 3.46 8.24 -12.94
N LEU A 52 3.73 7.12 -13.61
CA LEU A 52 4.81 6.21 -13.23
C LEU A 52 6.21 6.72 -13.64
N ASN A 53 6.30 7.64 -14.61
CA ASN A 53 7.58 8.11 -15.10
C ASN A 53 8.20 9.21 -14.20
N LEU A 54 8.93 8.79 -13.17
CA LEU A 54 9.63 9.70 -12.26
C LEU A 54 10.72 10.54 -12.94
N THR A 55 11.24 10.14 -14.10
CA THR A 55 12.28 10.90 -14.83
C THR A 55 11.74 12.22 -15.40
N GLU A 56 10.44 12.31 -15.67
CA GLU A 56 9.81 13.58 -16.08
C GLU A 56 9.66 14.55 -14.89
N ASN A 57 9.77 14.06 -13.64
CA ASN A 57 9.63 14.87 -12.45
C ASN A 57 10.97 15.49 -12.02
N GLN A 58 11.04 16.82 -12.02
CA GLN A 58 12.25 17.58 -11.62
C GLN A 58 12.65 17.38 -10.15
N SER A 59 11.70 17.04 -9.27
CA SER A 59 12.01 16.78 -7.86
C SER A 59 12.92 15.56 -7.70
N TYR A 60 12.76 14.55 -8.56
CA TYR A 60 13.56 13.32 -8.52
C TYR A 60 15.05 13.63 -8.73
N VAL A 61 15.37 14.43 -9.76
CA VAL A 61 16.76 14.88 -10.01
C VAL A 61 17.28 15.77 -8.88
N THR A 62 16.41 16.60 -8.29
CA THR A 62 16.78 17.51 -7.22
C THR A 62 17.22 16.76 -5.96
N VAL A 63 16.59 15.64 -5.62
CA VAL A 63 16.98 14.82 -4.46
C VAL A 63 18.44 14.38 -4.55
N TYR A 64 18.88 13.88 -5.71
CA TYR A 64 20.27 13.45 -5.89
C TYR A 64 21.26 14.63 -5.89
N ARG A 65 20.87 15.77 -6.47
CA ARG A 65 21.70 16.98 -6.43
C ARG A 65 21.88 17.52 -5.01
N GLU A 66 20.82 17.52 -4.21
CA GLU A 66 20.87 17.98 -2.82
C GLU A 66 21.66 17.01 -1.94
N LEU A 67 21.51 15.70 -2.18
CA LEU A 67 22.33 14.68 -1.53
C LEU A 67 23.82 14.89 -1.83
N GLU A 68 24.17 15.07 -3.10
CA GLU A 68 25.55 15.34 -3.52
C GLU A 68 26.09 16.62 -2.87
N ARG A 69 25.28 17.69 -2.85
CA ARG A 69 25.64 18.95 -2.20
C ARG A 69 25.89 18.75 -0.70
N THR A 70 25.05 17.98 -0.02
CA THR A 70 25.17 17.71 1.42
C THR A 70 26.44 16.92 1.73
N ILE A 71 26.72 15.87 0.94
CA ILE A 71 27.93 15.07 1.11
C ILE A 71 29.19 15.92 0.90
N ASN A 72 29.20 16.74 -0.15
CA ASN A 72 30.35 17.60 -0.45
C ASN A 72 30.52 18.77 0.54
N ALA A 73 29.46 19.15 1.25
CA ALA A 73 29.52 20.17 2.29
C ALA A 73 30.14 19.64 3.60
N ALA A 74 30.21 18.31 3.79
CA ALA A 74 30.80 17.74 5.00
C ALA A 74 32.30 18.08 5.09
N SER A 75 32.70 18.70 6.20
CA SER A 75 34.07 19.20 6.41
C SER A 75 34.66 18.58 7.67
N ALA A 76 35.63 17.68 7.48
CA ALA A 76 36.33 17.04 8.59
C ALA A 76 37.07 18.08 9.48
N GLN A 77 37.54 19.19 8.90
CA GLN A 77 38.21 20.24 9.63
C GLN A 77 37.26 21.02 10.55
N GLU A 78 36.01 21.23 10.12
CA GLU A 78 34.99 21.85 10.97
C GLU A 78 34.62 20.94 12.15
N ASP A 79 34.46 19.64 11.90
CA ASP A 79 34.16 18.66 12.95
C ASP A 79 35.28 18.54 13.98
N LEU A 80 36.54 18.45 13.52
CA LEU A 80 37.70 18.39 14.41
C LEU A 80 37.83 19.67 15.26
N LYS A 81 37.56 20.83 14.66
CA LYS A 81 37.57 22.11 15.38
C LYS A 81 36.46 22.18 16.42
N TRP A 82 35.25 21.76 16.05
CA TRP A 82 34.11 21.69 16.97
C TRP A 82 34.45 20.78 18.17
N PHE A 83 34.95 19.58 17.92
CA PHE A 83 35.32 18.64 18.98
C PHE A 83 36.42 19.21 19.88
N SER A 84 37.47 19.80 19.29
CA SER A 84 38.57 20.41 20.04
C SER A 84 38.09 21.53 20.97
N ASN A 85 37.10 22.32 20.56
CA ASN A 85 36.56 23.43 21.35
C ASN A 85 35.65 22.95 22.47
N ASN A 86 34.83 21.93 22.21
CA ASN A 86 33.79 21.47 23.13
C ASN A 86 34.25 20.38 24.10
N HIS A 87 35.24 19.59 23.71
CA HIS A 87 35.71 18.42 24.48
C HIS A 87 37.23 18.33 24.55
N GLY A 88 37.94 19.28 23.94
CA GLY A 88 39.39 19.27 23.85
C GLY A 88 40.05 20.50 24.48
N PRO A 89 41.29 20.80 24.08
CA PRO A 89 42.07 21.90 24.63
C PRO A 89 41.47 23.30 24.41
N GLY A 90 40.48 23.44 23.53
CA GLY A 90 39.78 24.70 23.31
C GLY A 90 38.71 25.01 24.36
N MET A 91 38.39 24.08 25.27
CA MET A 91 37.50 24.34 26.39
C MET A 91 38.10 25.39 27.32
N HIS A 92 37.27 26.33 27.80
CA HIS A 92 37.74 27.34 28.75
C HIS A 92 38.20 26.66 30.04
N MET A 93 39.41 26.99 30.50
CA MET A 93 39.92 26.49 31.78
C MET A 93 40.32 27.62 32.71
N ASN A 94 39.80 27.54 33.94
CA ASN A 94 40.19 28.43 35.02
C ASN A 94 41.44 27.82 35.68
N TRP A 95 42.60 28.21 35.19
CA TRP A 95 43.86 27.77 35.77
C TRP A 95 43.98 28.23 37.22
N PRO A 96 44.59 27.42 38.11
CA PRO A 96 44.79 27.82 39.51
C PRO A 96 45.48 29.17 39.60
N GLN A 97 44.85 30.10 40.31
CA GLN A 97 45.40 31.42 40.63
C GLN A 97 45.54 31.53 42.15
N PHE A 98 46.42 32.44 42.58
CA PHE A 98 46.59 32.70 44.00
C PHE A 98 45.30 33.32 44.56
N GLU A 99 44.67 32.64 45.52
CA GLU A 99 43.51 33.15 46.25
C GLU A 99 43.99 33.69 47.62
N GLU A 100 43.66 34.95 47.91
CA GLU A 100 43.94 35.52 49.23
C GLU A 100 43.14 34.80 50.32
N TYR A 101 43.79 34.55 51.45
CA TYR A 101 43.20 33.80 52.57
C TYR A 101 41.95 34.51 53.10
N ASN A 102 40.78 33.90 52.89
CA ASN A 102 39.51 34.39 53.40
C ASN A 102 39.07 33.54 54.62
N PRO A 103 39.07 34.09 55.85
CA PRO A 103 38.78 33.35 57.07
C PRO A 103 37.36 32.77 57.12
N ASP A 104 36.41 33.32 56.36
CA ASP A 104 35.01 32.85 56.32
C ASP A 104 34.81 31.59 55.45
N VAL A 105 35.76 31.24 54.59
CA VAL A 105 35.65 30.12 53.62
C VAL A 105 36.35 28.85 54.14
N ALA A 106 37.24 28.99 55.13
CA ALA A 106 38.01 27.89 55.71
C ALA A 106 37.13 26.79 56.37
N HIS A 107 35.91 27.14 56.81
CA HIS A 107 34.96 26.18 57.38
C HIS A 107 34.15 25.40 56.33
N ALA A 108 34.22 25.77 55.04
CA ALA A 108 33.47 25.15 53.95
C ALA A 108 34.34 24.37 52.95
N ALA A 109 35.67 24.38 53.11
CA ALA A 109 36.64 23.86 52.14
C ALA A 109 36.81 22.32 52.14
N VAL A 110 35.73 21.55 52.29
CA VAL A 110 35.68 20.16 51.82
C VAL A 110 34.58 20.09 50.77
N PRO A 111 34.92 20.04 49.46
CA PRO A 111 33.90 19.97 48.43
C PRO A 111 33.23 18.58 48.49
N LYS A 112 32.01 18.53 49.05
CA LYS A 112 31.05 17.51 48.65
C LYS A 112 30.83 17.69 47.15
N ARG A 113 31.09 16.65 46.36
CA ARG A 113 30.78 16.60 44.91
C ARG A 113 29.32 17.03 44.68
N GLU A 114 29.09 18.28 44.31
CA GLU A 114 27.82 18.71 43.75
C GLU A 114 27.73 18.16 42.33
N LYS A 115 26.77 17.26 42.13
CA LYS A 115 26.42 16.72 40.82
C LYS A 115 25.84 17.86 39.98
N VAL A 116 26.58 18.27 38.95
CA VAL A 116 26.03 19.05 37.84
C VAL A 116 24.80 18.29 37.28
N LYS A 117 23.62 18.91 37.39
CA LYS A 117 22.39 18.45 36.74
C LYS A 117 22.60 18.51 35.22
N LYS A 118 22.65 17.36 34.57
CA LYS A 118 22.42 17.26 33.12
C LYS A 118 20.95 17.62 32.83
N PRO A 119 20.64 18.31 31.72
CA PRO A 119 19.28 18.36 31.22
C PRO A 119 18.85 16.95 30.79
N ASN A 120 17.59 16.65 31.08
CA ASN A 120 16.95 15.35 30.95
C ASN A 120 16.49 15.15 29.49
N GLU A 121 17.09 14.20 28.77
CA GLU A 121 16.41 13.44 27.73
C GLU A 121 16.63 11.95 28.03
N GLY A 122 15.51 11.24 28.17
CA GLY A 122 15.43 9.96 28.86
C GLY A 122 15.92 8.76 28.04
N ILE A 123 16.54 7.82 28.74
CA ILE A 123 16.67 6.41 28.31
C ILE A 123 16.27 5.55 29.50
N SER A 124 15.27 4.70 29.32
CA SER A 124 14.76 3.76 30.33
C SER A 124 15.59 2.48 30.39
N ALA A 125 16.05 2.16 31.62
CA ALA A 125 16.23 0.89 32.37
C ALA A 125 16.52 -0.44 31.61
N VAL A 126 17.38 -1.39 32.03
CA VAL A 126 17.51 -2.14 33.33
C VAL A 126 18.90 -2.82 33.39
N GLY A 127 19.40 -3.16 34.61
CA GLY A 127 20.65 -3.89 34.90
C GLY A 127 20.69 -5.35 34.39
N GLU A 128 21.67 -6.21 34.65
CA GLU A 128 22.79 -6.27 35.58
C GLU A 128 23.81 -7.28 35.00
N HIS A 129 25.07 -7.21 35.44
CA HIS A 129 26.22 -7.99 34.97
C HIS A 129 26.11 -9.51 35.18
N VAL A 130 26.68 -10.33 34.27
CA VAL A 130 27.72 -11.34 34.62
C VAL A 130 28.47 -11.94 33.41
N VAL A 131 29.82 -11.84 33.50
CA VAL A 131 30.88 -12.82 33.16
C VAL A 131 31.10 -13.30 31.70
N ALA A 132 32.38 -13.24 31.33
CA ALA A 132 33.06 -13.64 30.10
C ALA A 132 32.78 -15.06 29.58
N GLN A 133 32.75 -15.24 28.25
CA GLN A 133 33.72 -16.07 27.53
C GLN A 133 33.66 -15.89 26.00
N ALA A 134 34.80 -16.23 25.39
CA ALA A 134 35.18 -16.15 23.98
C ALA A 134 34.14 -16.56 22.92
N GLY A 135 34.19 -15.91 21.76
CA GLY A 135 33.50 -16.40 20.56
C GLY A 135 33.39 -15.38 19.43
N ASP A 136 34.38 -15.40 18.54
CA ASP A 136 34.26 -15.21 17.09
C ASP A 136 34.07 -13.81 16.48
N ARG A 137 34.85 -13.59 15.42
CA ARG A 137 34.97 -12.39 14.60
C ARG A 137 34.29 -12.66 13.24
N GLY A 138 33.36 -11.81 12.83
CA GLY A 138 32.92 -11.71 11.43
C GLY A 138 32.12 -10.43 11.25
N SER A 139 32.70 -9.32 10.77
CA SER A 139 33.04 -9.05 9.37
C SER A 139 31.80 -9.05 8.46
N VAL A 140 31.11 -7.91 8.40
CA VAL A 140 30.07 -7.65 7.40
C VAL A 140 30.72 -7.12 6.12
N SER A 141 30.71 -7.93 5.06
CA SER A 141 31.03 -7.49 3.70
C SER A 141 30.29 -8.35 2.68
N SER A 142 29.38 -7.69 1.97
CA SER A 142 29.26 -7.60 0.52
C SER A 142 28.96 -8.83 -0.37
N TYR A 143 28.00 -8.57 -1.27
CA TYR A 143 27.75 -9.06 -2.62
C TYR A 143 27.36 -10.52 -2.92
N ASP A 144 26.42 -10.57 -3.87
CA ASP A 144 26.18 -11.53 -4.95
C ASP A 144 25.96 -13.02 -4.64
N LYS A 145 24.72 -13.46 -4.90
CA LYS A 145 24.54 -14.64 -5.76
C LYS A 145 23.25 -14.57 -6.55
N ASN A 146 23.39 -14.12 -7.79
CA ASN A 146 22.48 -14.38 -8.89
C ASN A 146 22.63 -15.84 -9.36
N GLN A 147 21.50 -16.51 -9.64
CA GLN A 147 21.26 -17.63 -10.58
C GLN A 147 20.13 -18.51 -10.04
N ALA A 148 19.16 -19.01 -10.81
CA ALA A 148 18.72 -18.77 -12.17
C ALA A 148 17.45 -19.64 -12.32
N TYR A 149 16.51 -19.16 -13.14
CA TYR A 149 15.56 -19.96 -13.93
C TYR A 149 14.58 -20.90 -13.20
N SER A 150 13.31 -20.52 -13.19
CA SER A 150 12.26 -21.30 -13.85
C SER A 150 11.07 -20.40 -14.17
N THR A 151 11.02 -19.97 -15.43
CA THR A 151 9.81 -19.46 -16.08
C THR A 151 9.08 -20.69 -16.60
N GLU A 152 8.07 -21.16 -15.89
CA GLU A 152 7.18 -22.20 -16.39
C GLU A 152 5.85 -21.55 -16.77
N TRP A 153 5.80 -21.11 -18.03
CA TRP A 153 4.56 -21.02 -18.77
C TRP A 153 4.09 -22.46 -19.02
N SER A 154 2.99 -22.88 -18.38
CA SER A 154 2.31 -24.12 -18.75
C SER A 154 1.12 -23.75 -19.63
N ASP A 155 1.38 -23.82 -20.94
CA ASP A 155 0.41 -23.92 -22.01
C ASP A 155 0.01 -25.39 -22.13
N ASP A 156 -1.22 -25.73 -21.76
CA ASP A 156 -1.84 -27.01 -22.11
C ASP A 156 -3.26 -26.72 -22.63
N GLU A 157 -3.36 -26.57 -23.95
CA GLU A 157 -4.59 -26.84 -24.67
C GLU A 157 -4.90 -28.35 -24.66
N GLN A 158 -6.21 -28.66 -24.62
CA GLN A 158 -6.95 -29.73 -25.34
C GLN A 158 -7.90 -30.53 -24.41
N PRO A 159 -9.00 -31.12 -24.92
CA PRO A 159 -9.87 -30.73 -26.03
C PRO A 159 -11.36 -30.68 -25.63
N ALA A 160 -12.16 -30.08 -26.49
CA ALA A 160 -13.62 -30.00 -26.39
C ALA A 160 -14.32 -31.36 -26.32
N SER A 161 -15.28 -31.49 -25.40
CA SER A 161 -16.42 -32.39 -25.53
C SER A 161 -17.71 -31.57 -25.66
N ASN A 162 -18.18 -31.50 -26.89
CA ASN A 162 -19.44 -30.90 -27.31
C ASN A 162 -20.63 -31.75 -26.80
N SER A 163 -21.57 -31.14 -26.09
CA SER A 163 -22.96 -31.61 -26.04
C SER A 163 -23.87 -30.42 -25.84
N GLY A 164 -24.48 -29.95 -26.92
CA GLY A 164 -25.45 -28.86 -26.91
C GLY A 164 -26.83 -29.32 -26.44
N ASN A 165 -27.57 -28.41 -25.81
CA ASN A 165 -28.88 -27.99 -26.33
C ASN A 165 -29.37 -26.68 -25.65
N GLU A 166 -29.77 -25.76 -26.52
CA GLU A 166 -30.97 -24.91 -26.43
C GLU A 166 -31.05 -23.69 -25.50
N THR A 167 -30.85 -22.53 -26.16
CA THR A 167 -31.73 -21.36 -26.22
C THR A 167 -31.93 -20.41 -25.02
N ASN A 168 -31.70 -19.14 -25.35
CA ASN A 168 -32.42 -17.92 -24.94
C ASN A 168 -32.09 -17.25 -23.61
N GLY A 169 -31.75 -15.95 -23.70
CA GLY A 169 -31.77 -15.01 -22.60
C GLY A 169 -30.48 -14.22 -22.49
N GLY A 170 -30.47 -13.00 -23.04
CA GLY A 170 -29.37 -12.06 -22.85
C GLY A 170 -29.17 -11.77 -21.36
N ALA A 171 -27.92 -11.83 -20.92
CA ALA A 171 -27.48 -11.28 -19.65
C ALA A 171 -26.29 -10.35 -19.95
N ASN A 172 -26.44 -9.08 -19.57
CA ASN A 172 -25.37 -8.09 -19.56
C ASN A 172 -24.25 -8.58 -18.62
N PRO A 173 -22.98 -8.65 -19.04
CA PRO A 173 -21.85 -9.04 -18.18
C PRO A 173 -21.48 -8.03 -17.07
N PHE A 174 -22.32 -7.01 -16.82
CA PHE A 174 -22.05 -5.92 -15.87
C PHE A 174 -23.16 -5.73 -14.82
N GLU A 175 -24.17 -6.59 -14.77
CA GLU A 175 -25.20 -6.54 -13.73
C GLU A 175 -25.18 -7.83 -12.89
N GLU A 176 -24.84 -7.65 -11.62
CA GLU A 176 -24.98 -8.56 -10.48
C GLU A 176 -24.06 -9.80 -10.40
N GLU A 177 -22.89 -9.59 -9.80
CA GLU A 177 -22.45 -10.48 -8.70
C GLU A 177 -22.80 -9.80 -7.37
N SER A 178 -24.11 -9.64 -7.14
CA SER A 178 -24.69 -9.24 -5.87
C SER A 178 -25.78 -10.24 -5.56
N GLY A 179 -25.40 -11.34 -4.90
CA GLY A 179 -26.37 -12.36 -4.52
C GLY A 179 -25.87 -13.80 -4.63
N SER A 180 -24.70 -14.11 -4.07
CA SER A 180 -24.64 -15.40 -3.37
C SER A 180 -25.63 -15.29 -2.22
N GLY A 181 -26.81 -15.88 -2.40
CA GLY A 181 -27.88 -16.02 -1.41
C GLY A 181 -27.48 -16.93 -0.23
N GLY A 182 -26.27 -16.78 0.28
CA GLY A 182 -25.88 -17.24 1.60
C GLY A 182 -26.50 -16.31 2.62
N LYS A 183 -27.26 -16.88 3.56
CA LYS A 183 -27.78 -16.17 4.73
C LYS A 183 -26.61 -15.42 5.39
N GLY A 184 -26.60 -14.09 5.30
CA GLY A 184 -25.59 -13.29 5.98
C GLY A 184 -25.58 -13.60 7.46
N VAL A 185 -24.40 -13.80 8.04
CA VAL A 185 -24.24 -14.13 9.45
C VAL A 185 -24.27 -12.82 10.23
N ARG A 186 -25.13 -12.71 11.24
CA ARG A 186 -25.10 -11.54 12.14
C ARG A 186 -23.89 -11.64 13.05
N VAL A 187 -23.14 -10.55 13.11
CA VAL A 187 -21.95 -10.41 13.94
C VAL A 187 -22.06 -9.12 14.75
N ARG A 188 -21.44 -9.09 15.92
CA ARG A 188 -21.37 -7.92 16.81
C ARG A 188 -19.95 -7.37 16.83
N ALA A 189 -19.81 -6.06 16.74
CA ALA A 189 -18.54 -5.38 16.91
C ALA A 189 -18.02 -5.50 18.35
N LEU A 190 -16.79 -6.00 18.50
CA LEU A 190 -16.08 -6.09 19.77
C LEU A 190 -15.39 -4.78 20.14
N TYR A 191 -14.97 -4.01 19.13
CA TYR A 191 -14.21 -2.77 19.27
C TYR A 191 -14.75 -1.69 18.33
N ASP A 192 -14.44 -0.44 18.66
CA ASP A 192 -14.67 0.69 17.76
C ASP A 192 -13.74 0.56 16.54
N TYR A 193 -14.30 0.79 15.35
CA TYR A 193 -13.56 0.81 14.11
C TYR A 193 -13.94 2.04 13.29
N ASP A 194 -12.96 2.88 12.98
CA ASP A 194 -13.14 4.06 12.12
C ASP A 194 -12.44 3.77 10.79
N GLY A 195 -13.21 3.34 9.79
CA GLY A 195 -12.69 3.01 8.45
C GLY A 195 -11.85 4.14 7.84
N GLN A 196 -10.70 3.78 7.27
CA GLN A 196 -9.72 4.73 6.75
C GLN A 196 -9.95 5.03 5.26
N GLU A 197 -10.39 4.03 4.50
CA GLU A 197 -10.71 4.14 3.08
C GLU A 197 -12.23 4.21 2.80
N GLN A 198 -12.60 4.57 1.57
CA GLN A 198 -14.01 4.83 1.21
C GLN A 198 -14.88 3.56 1.18
N ASP A 199 -14.24 2.43 0.92
CA ASP A 199 -14.81 1.08 0.89
C ASP A 199 -14.84 0.41 2.27
N GLU A 200 -14.28 1.04 3.31
CA GLU A 200 -14.31 0.51 4.68
C GLU A 200 -15.54 0.98 5.48
N LEU A 201 -16.04 0.10 6.35
CA LEU A 201 -17.10 0.43 7.30
C LEU A 201 -16.54 1.17 8.52
N SER A 202 -17.40 1.97 9.15
CA SER A 202 -17.12 2.57 10.45
C SER A 202 -18.25 2.19 11.40
N PHE A 203 -17.92 1.68 12.58
CA PHE A 203 -18.88 1.20 13.58
C PHE A 203 -18.29 1.31 14.98
N LYS A 204 -19.16 1.24 16.00
CA LYS A 204 -18.76 1.27 17.42
C LYS A 204 -18.93 -0.11 18.06
N ALA A 205 -18.19 -0.34 19.13
CA ALA A 205 -18.29 -1.57 19.91
C ALA A 205 -19.73 -1.78 20.38
N GLY A 206 -20.25 -2.97 20.12
CA GLY A 206 -21.64 -3.35 20.39
C GLY A 206 -22.58 -3.22 19.19
N ASP A 207 -22.18 -2.56 18.10
CA ASP A 207 -22.99 -2.48 16.89
C ASP A 207 -23.15 -3.86 16.23
N GLU A 208 -24.32 -4.15 15.67
CA GLU A 208 -24.58 -5.36 14.92
C GLU A 208 -24.45 -5.10 13.41
N LEU A 209 -23.82 -6.03 12.71
CA LEU A 209 -23.66 -5.97 11.26
C LEU A 209 -23.84 -7.35 10.64
N THR A 210 -24.15 -7.38 9.36
CA THR A 210 -24.37 -8.62 8.61
C THR A 210 -23.11 -8.93 7.79
N LYS A 211 -22.43 -10.02 8.12
CA LYS A 211 -21.32 -10.56 7.32
C LYS A 211 -21.86 -11.15 6.02
N LEU A 212 -21.30 -10.72 4.89
CA LEU A 212 -21.72 -11.13 3.54
C LEU A 212 -20.71 -12.05 2.87
N GLU A 213 -19.42 -11.81 3.07
CA GLU A 213 -18.32 -12.62 2.52
C GLU A 213 -17.38 -13.02 3.65
N ASP A 214 -16.69 -14.15 3.47
CA ASP A 214 -15.69 -14.66 4.41
C ASP A 214 -14.40 -13.84 4.40
N GLU A 215 -13.49 -14.17 5.33
CA GLU A 215 -12.20 -13.50 5.46
C GLU A 215 -11.34 -13.77 4.22
N ASP A 216 -10.80 -12.69 3.64
CA ASP A 216 -9.85 -12.76 2.52
C ASP A 216 -8.42 -13.10 2.98
N GLU A 217 -7.46 -13.15 2.05
CA GLU A 217 -6.05 -13.44 2.36
C GLU A 217 -5.37 -12.39 3.26
N GLN A 218 -6.00 -11.23 3.44
CA GLN A 218 -5.48 -10.08 4.17
C GLN A 218 -6.18 -9.87 5.53
N GLY A 219 -7.16 -10.72 5.88
CA GLY A 219 -7.88 -10.64 7.15
C GLY A 219 -9.15 -9.78 7.13
N TRP A 220 -9.66 -9.42 5.96
CA TRP A 220 -10.83 -8.56 5.80
C TRP A 220 -12.08 -9.34 5.45
N CYS A 221 -13.21 -8.93 6.01
CA CYS A 221 -14.54 -9.43 5.68
C CYS A 221 -15.37 -8.30 5.06
N LYS A 222 -16.30 -8.68 4.18
CA LYS A 222 -17.31 -7.74 3.66
C LYS A 222 -18.59 -7.84 4.47
N GLY A 223 -19.16 -6.69 4.82
CA GLY A 223 -20.36 -6.62 5.63
C GLY A 223 -21.32 -5.51 5.23
N ARG A 224 -22.48 -5.53 5.88
CA ARG A 224 -23.52 -4.52 5.77
C ARG A 224 -23.92 -4.03 7.17
N LEU A 225 -23.88 -2.73 7.38
CA LEU A 225 -24.45 -2.08 8.58
C LEU A 225 -25.98 -2.03 8.49
N ASP A 226 -26.65 -1.86 9.62
CA ASP A 226 -28.11 -1.67 9.68
C ASP A 226 -28.59 -0.42 8.91
N SER A 227 -27.70 0.57 8.73
CA SER A 227 -27.94 1.74 7.88
C SER A 227 -28.01 1.41 6.38
N GLY A 228 -27.68 0.18 6.00
CA GLY A 228 -27.62 -0.30 4.61
C GLY A 228 -26.26 -0.08 3.93
N ARG A 229 -25.30 0.59 4.58
CA ARG A 229 -23.95 0.79 4.04
C ARG A 229 -23.20 -0.54 3.95
N LEU A 230 -22.62 -0.80 2.79
CA LEU A 230 -21.74 -1.94 2.51
C LEU A 230 -20.27 -1.49 2.59
N GLY A 231 -19.40 -2.38 3.06
CA GLY A 231 -17.96 -2.13 3.05
C GLY A 231 -17.17 -3.23 3.72
N LEU A 232 -15.86 -3.04 3.76
CA LEU A 232 -14.87 -3.93 4.36
C LEU A 232 -14.67 -3.60 5.85
N TYR A 233 -14.38 -4.63 6.63
CA TYR A 233 -13.98 -4.50 8.03
C TYR A 233 -13.04 -5.65 8.42
N PRO A 234 -12.14 -5.44 9.40
CA PRO A 234 -11.22 -6.48 9.83
C PRO A 234 -11.96 -7.58 10.61
N ALA A 235 -11.71 -8.85 10.25
CA ALA A 235 -12.45 -10.00 10.77
C ALA A 235 -12.36 -10.16 12.30
N ASN A 236 -11.23 -9.75 12.88
CA ASN A 236 -10.95 -9.82 14.32
C ASN A 236 -11.65 -8.74 15.16
N TYR A 237 -12.40 -7.81 14.54
CA TYR A 237 -13.14 -6.77 15.25
C TYR A 237 -14.59 -7.16 15.55
N VAL A 238 -15.02 -8.35 15.14
CA VAL A 238 -16.40 -8.81 15.33
C VAL A 238 -16.45 -10.24 15.89
N GLU A 239 -17.57 -10.57 16.53
CA GLU A 239 -17.91 -11.94 16.93
C GLU A 239 -19.27 -12.37 16.35
N PRO A 240 -19.47 -13.65 16.00
CA PRO A 240 -20.79 -14.15 15.62
C PRO A 240 -21.78 -14.10 16.79
N ILE A 241 -23.04 -13.76 16.49
CA ILE A 241 -24.15 -13.69 17.46
C ILE A 241 -24.98 -14.97 17.45
#